data_AF-A0A969ASE9-F1
#
_entry.id   AF-A0A969ASE9-F1
#
_cell.length_a   1.000
_cell.length_b   1.000
_cell.length_c   1.000
_cell.angle_alpha   90.00
_cell.angle_beta   90.00
_cell.angle_gamma   90.00
#
_symmetry.space_group_name_H-M   'P 1'
#
loop_
_entity.id
_entity.type
_entity.pdbx_description
1 polymer ?
#
loop_
_entity_poly.entity_id
_entity_poly.type
_entity_poly.pdbx_seq_one_letter_code
_entity_poly.pdbx_strand_id
1 'polypeptide(L)'
;MRRRSWKIFPIILAGLLACFLAIGMPRVMRAQISQPSHADDASTPAVQLGPISLFEIHRRSGSFSEQERAEAISNRLLQLIKADGFSAERLTTKKQTEGVEVLVDQQVIMLVTAQDAEQAGISIEKLAQSHIDSIKAGFEEYDLTYGNDTLLIRSAIAGGVTLLFLLILGVFQKVIPKVHRRIVSLKGQKIRAFRFQSFGITV
;
A
#
# COMPACT_ATOMS: atom_id res chain seq x y z
N MET A 1 4.96 -52.05 9.62
CA MET A 1 5.83 -50.90 9.99
C MET A 1 5.36 -49.63 9.26
N ARG A 2 4.57 -48.72 9.86
CA ARG A 2 4.24 -47.39 9.24
C ARG A 2 3.59 -46.39 10.24
N ARG A 3 4.24 -46.12 11.39
CA ARG A 3 3.73 -45.19 12.44
C ARG A 3 4.20 -43.73 12.31
N ARG A 4 4.88 -43.33 11.22
CA ARG A 4 5.64 -42.06 11.15
C ARG A 4 4.82 -40.80 10.83
N SER A 5 3.60 -40.91 10.28
CA SER A 5 2.86 -39.74 9.77
C SER A 5 2.00 -38.97 10.79
N TRP A 6 1.84 -39.45 12.03
CA TRP A 6 0.95 -38.81 13.01
C TRP A 6 1.61 -37.65 13.78
N LYS A 7 2.93 -37.69 13.97
CA LYS A 7 3.67 -36.62 14.66
C LYS A 7 3.92 -35.39 13.78
N ILE A 8 3.84 -35.54 12.46
CA ILE A 8 4.08 -34.46 11.49
C ILE A 8 2.87 -33.51 11.39
N PHE A 9 1.69 -33.98 11.79
CA PHE A 9 0.43 -33.25 11.68
C PHE A 9 0.36 -31.98 12.55
N PRO A 10 0.66 -32.01 13.86
CA PRO A 10 0.66 -30.80 14.68
C PRO A 10 1.82 -29.86 14.30
N ILE A 11 2.94 -30.38 13.78
CA ILE A 11 4.11 -29.59 13.40
C ILE A 11 3.83 -28.74 12.15
N ILE A 12 3.16 -29.31 11.16
CA ILE A 12 2.77 -28.58 9.93
C ILE A 12 1.68 -27.54 10.24
N LEU A 13 0.72 -27.87 11.11
CA LEU A 13 -0.35 -26.94 11.51
C LEU A 13 0.18 -25.78 12.37
N ALA A 14 1.07 -26.05 13.32
CA ALA A 14 1.72 -25.02 14.13
C ALA A 14 2.64 -24.12 13.28
N GLY A 15 3.35 -24.71 12.30
CA GLY A 15 4.18 -23.95 11.36
C GLY A 15 3.36 -23.01 10.48
N LEU A 16 2.18 -23.44 10.00
CA LEU A 16 1.30 -22.60 9.21
C LEU A 16 0.64 -21.47 10.02
N LEU A 17 0.26 -21.75 11.26
CA LEU A 17 -0.31 -20.73 12.16
C LEU A 17 0.72 -19.64 12.53
N ALA A 18 1.98 -20.03 12.76
CA ALA A 18 3.08 -19.10 13.03
C ALA A 18 3.42 -18.24 11.82
N CYS A 19 3.35 -18.79 10.61
CA CYS A 19 3.59 -18.05 9.36
C CYS A 19 2.49 -17.02 9.10
N PHE A 20 1.23 -17.34 9.43
CA PHE A 20 0.09 -16.42 9.30
C PHE A 20 0.19 -15.23 10.28
N LEU A 21 0.69 -15.46 11.49
CA LEU A 21 0.92 -14.41 12.49
C LEU A 21 2.09 -13.46 12.12
N ALA A 22 3.10 -13.94 11.40
CA ALA A 22 4.25 -13.12 10.99
C ALA A 22 3.95 -12.18 9.81
N ILE A 23 2.97 -12.52 8.96
CA ILE A 23 2.63 -11.76 7.75
C ILE A 23 1.53 -10.72 8.02
N GLY A 24 0.69 -10.93 9.06
CA GLY A 24 -0.46 -10.09 9.35
C GLY A 24 -0.21 -8.84 10.21
N MET A 25 1.02 -8.56 10.66
CA MET A 25 1.30 -7.32 11.38
C MET A 25 1.38 -6.15 10.39
N PRO A 26 0.51 -5.13 10.47
CA PRO A 26 0.71 -3.91 9.73
C PRO A 26 2.05 -3.34 10.18
N ARG A 27 3.03 -3.31 9.27
CA ARG A 27 4.23 -2.52 9.49
C ARG A 27 3.79 -1.07 9.45
N VAL A 28 3.48 -0.53 10.63
CA VAL A 28 3.30 0.90 10.82
C VAL A 28 4.68 1.52 10.60
N MET A 29 4.97 1.79 9.33
CA MET A 29 6.12 2.55 8.92
C MET A 29 5.93 3.94 9.50
N ARG A 30 6.65 4.24 10.59
CA ARG A 30 6.67 5.57 11.19
C ARG A 30 7.32 6.47 10.17
N ALA A 31 6.51 7.14 9.35
CA ALA A 31 6.96 8.23 8.53
C ALA A 31 7.50 9.30 9.47
N GLN A 32 8.82 9.41 9.57
CA GLN A 32 9.46 10.59 10.11
C GLN A 32 9.09 11.72 9.14
N ILE A 33 8.13 12.53 9.54
CA ILE A 33 7.90 13.84 8.94
C ILE A 33 9.14 14.64 9.34
N SER A 34 10.11 14.71 8.44
CA SER A 34 11.21 15.65 8.55
C SER A 34 10.59 17.05 8.50
N GLN A 35 10.48 17.65 9.67
CA GLN A 35 10.13 19.06 9.84
C GLN A 35 11.19 19.87 9.09
N PRO A 36 10.82 20.73 8.11
CA PRO A 36 11.81 21.50 7.39
C PRO A 36 12.46 22.46 8.38
N SER A 37 13.76 22.26 8.57
CA SER A 37 14.64 23.13 9.34
C SER A 37 14.58 24.53 8.74
N HIS A 38 14.18 25.52 9.54
CA HIS A 38 14.44 26.92 9.22
C HIS A 38 15.96 27.12 9.19
N ALA A 39 16.54 27.01 8.02
CA ALA A 39 17.88 27.49 7.73
C ALA A 39 17.75 28.46 6.56
N ASP A 40 17.98 29.74 6.86
CA ASP A 40 18.40 30.74 5.89
C ASP A 40 19.48 30.13 4.99
N ASP A 41 19.12 29.81 3.77
CA ASP A 41 20.03 29.75 2.65
C ASP A 41 19.24 30.22 1.43
N ALA A 42 19.88 30.94 0.53
CA ALA A 42 19.30 31.55 -0.66
C ALA A 42 18.87 30.50 -1.72
N SER A 43 18.13 29.48 -1.30
CA SER A 43 17.58 28.42 -2.12
C SER A 43 16.17 28.80 -2.50
N THR A 44 15.96 29.01 -3.80
CA THR A 44 14.66 29.21 -4.42
C THR A 44 13.72 28.06 -4.05
N PRO A 45 12.50 28.34 -3.54
CA PRO A 45 11.62 27.29 -3.05
C PRO A 45 11.16 26.39 -4.19
N ALA A 46 11.44 25.09 -4.07
CA ALA A 46 11.11 24.09 -5.07
C ALA A 46 9.78 23.37 -4.79
N VAL A 47 9.02 23.10 -5.84
CA VAL A 47 7.87 22.20 -5.81
C VAL A 47 8.36 20.77 -5.70
N GLN A 48 7.85 20.05 -4.71
CA GLN A 48 8.26 18.68 -4.38
C GLN A 48 7.10 17.70 -4.53
N LEU A 49 7.42 16.50 -5.01
CA LEU A 49 6.55 15.34 -5.06
C LEU A 49 7.11 14.26 -4.12
N GLY A 50 6.76 14.35 -2.84
CA GLY A 50 7.39 13.51 -1.81
C GLY A 50 8.88 13.85 -1.69
N PRO A 51 9.81 12.91 -1.96
CA PRO A 51 11.24 13.18 -1.93
C PRO A 51 11.81 13.72 -3.26
N ILE A 52 11.00 13.83 -4.32
CA ILE A 52 11.46 14.25 -5.66
C ILE A 52 11.23 15.76 -5.84
N SER A 53 12.25 16.50 -6.26
CA SER A 53 12.12 17.92 -6.62
C SER A 53 11.76 18.07 -8.10
N LEU A 54 10.76 18.89 -8.41
CA LEU A 54 10.23 19.05 -9.77
C LEU A 54 10.73 20.31 -10.47
N PHE A 55 10.48 21.47 -9.89
CA PHE A 55 10.88 22.78 -10.43
C PHE A 55 10.79 23.87 -9.36
N GLU A 56 11.46 24.99 -9.59
CA GLU A 56 11.57 26.09 -8.64
C GLU A 56 10.54 27.20 -8.90
N ILE A 57 9.97 27.74 -7.82
CA ILE A 57 9.10 28.91 -7.85
C ILE A 57 9.93 30.13 -7.48
N HIS A 58 9.91 31.13 -8.34
CA HIS A 58 10.78 32.30 -8.22
C HIS A 58 10.04 33.61 -7.97
N ARG A 59 8.70 33.58 -8.00
CA ARG A 59 7.86 34.78 -7.82
C ARG A 59 6.69 34.48 -6.90
N ARG A 60 6.34 35.48 -6.10
CA ARG A 60 5.07 35.50 -5.36
C ARG A 60 3.87 35.59 -6.30
N SER A 61 2.71 35.16 -5.85
CA SER A 61 1.45 35.26 -6.61
C SER A 61 0.36 35.81 -5.69
N GLY A 62 -0.12 37.01 -6.00
CA GLY A 62 -1.03 37.74 -5.14
C GLY A 62 -0.45 37.92 -3.73
N SER A 63 -1.16 37.42 -2.73
CA SER A 63 -0.77 37.46 -1.32
C SER A 63 0.14 36.30 -0.88
N PHE A 64 0.34 35.27 -1.71
CA PHE A 64 1.14 34.10 -1.36
C PHE A 64 2.63 34.34 -1.60
N SER A 65 3.46 34.00 -0.61
CA SER A 65 4.91 33.98 -0.77
C SER A 65 5.37 32.88 -1.75
N GLU A 66 6.60 32.96 -2.24
CA GLU A 66 7.18 31.94 -3.13
C GLU A 66 7.18 30.56 -2.49
N GLN A 67 7.53 30.50 -1.21
CA GLN A 67 7.52 29.27 -0.42
C GLN A 67 6.10 28.73 -0.22
N GLU A 68 5.15 29.57 0.16
CA GLU A 68 3.76 29.15 0.34
C GLU A 68 3.14 28.62 -0.97
N ARG A 69 3.49 29.22 -2.11
CA ARG A 69 3.08 28.70 -3.43
C ARG A 69 3.66 27.32 -3.66
N ALA A 70 4.97 27.15 -3.47
CA ALA A 70 5.65 25.87 -3.70
C ALA A 70 5.06 24.77 -2.81
N GLU A 71 4.84 25.06 -1.53
CA GLU A 71 4.22 24.14 -0.56
C GLU A 71 2.77 23.81 -0.93
N ALA A 72 1.97 24.80 -1.30
CA ALA A 72 0.58 24.58 -1.71
C ALA A 72 0.47 23.67 -2.94
N ILE A 73 1.34 23.87 -3.94
CA ILE A 73 1.39 23.02 -5.13
C ILE A 73 1.84 21.61 -4.75
N SER A 74 2.93 21.49 -3.98
CA SER A 74 3.46 20.20 -3.51
C SER A 74 2.41 19.38 -2.76
N ASN A 75 1.67 20.03 -1.86
CA ASN A 75 0.60 19.38 -1.10
C ASN A 75 -0.55 18.90 -1.99
N ARG A 76 -0.93 19.67 -3.02
CA ARG A 76 -1.95 19.24 -4.00
C ARG A 76 -1.45 18.04 -4.80
N LEU A 77 -0.20 18.06 -5.27
CA LEU A 77 0.40 16.94 -5.98
C LEU A 77 0.48 15.67 -5.12
N LEU A 78 0.84 15.80 -3.85
CA LEU A 78 0.80 14.69 -2.89
C LEU A 78 -0.60 14.12 -2.65
N GLN A 79 -1.63 14.97 -2.66
CA GLN A 79 -3.02 14.50 -2.57
C GLN A 79 -3.43 13.72 -3.82
N LEU A 80 -2.94 14.11 -5.00
CA LEU A 80 -3.19 13.36 -6.24
C LEU A 80 -2.55 11.97 -6.21
N ILE A 81 -1.34 11.82 -5.68
CA ILE A 81 -0.72 10.49 -5.49
C ILE A 81 -1.59 9.58 -4.62
N LYS A 82 -2.15 10.14 -3.55
CA LYS A 82 -2.97 9.37 -2.60
C LYS A 82 -4.36 9.04 -3.15
N ALA A 83 -4.79 9.70 -4.22
CA ALA A 83 -6.06 9.41 -4.86
C ALA A 83 -5.91 8.17 -5.75
N ASP A 84 -6.65 7.11 -5.41
CA ASP A 84 -6.67 5.88 -6.21
C ASP A 84 -7.04 6.18 -7.67
N GLY A 85 -6.26 5.66 -8.61
CA GLY A 85 -6.51 5.79 -10.05
C GLY A 85 -6.03 7.09 -10.69
N PHE A 86 -5.20 7.88 -10.01
CA PHE A 86 -4.53 9.01 -10.65
C PHE A 86 -3.57 8.55 -11.76
N SER A 87 -3.65 9.21 -12.92
CA SER A 87 -2.67 9.12 -14.00
C SER A 87 -2.21 10.53 -14.38
N ALA A 88 -0.89 10.70 -14.52
CA ALA A 88 -0.26 11.96 -14.91
C ALA A 88 -0.62 12.39 -16.35
N GLU A 89 -1.15 11.48 -17.18
CA GLU A 89 -1.65 11.81 -18.52
C GLU A 89 -2.90 12.68 -18.49
N ARG A 90 -3.62 12.72 -17.36
CA ARG A 90 -4.84 13.53 -17.18
C ARG A 90 -4.56 15.00 -16.90
N LEU A 91 -3.29 15.38 -16.76
CA LEU A 91 -2.87 16.77 -16.62
C LEU A 91 -3.12 17.53 -17.92
N THR A 92 -3.85 18.63 -17.82
CA THR A 92 -4.20 19.50 -18.95
C THR A 92 -3.93 20.96 -18.61
N THR A 93 -3.82 21.80 -19.64
CA THR A 93 -3.74 23.26 -19.49
C THR A 93 -5.04 23.91 -19.93
N LYS A 94 -5.42 24.99 -19.25
CA LYS A 94 -6.53 25.85 -19.65
C LYS A 94 -6.11 27.31 -19.58
N LYS A 95 -6.31 28.04 -20.67
CA LYS A 95 -6.04 29.48 -20.71
C LYS A 95 -7.14 30.24 -19.96
N GLN A 96 -6.72 31.19 -19.14
CA GLN A 96 -7.57 32.09 -18.37
C GLN A 96 -7.06 33.53 -18.49
N THR A 97 -7.85 34.48 -17.98
CA THR A 97 -7.50 35.91 -17.98
C THR A 97 -6.21 36.20 -17.22
N GLU A 98 -6.01 35.54 -16.09
CA GLU A 98 -4.86 35.76 -15.17
C GLU A 98 -3.60 34.94 -15.54
N GLY A 99 -3.70 34.06 -16.55
CA GLY A 99 -2.60 33.18 -16.94
C GLY A 99 -3.07 31.84 -17.51
N VAL A 100 -2.25 30.80 -17.34
CA VAL A 100 -2.57 29.43 -17.76
C VAL A 100 -2.70 28.54 -16.53
N GLU A 101 -3.88 27.96 -16.34
CA GLU A 101 -4.14 26.98 -15.29
C GLU A 101 -3.63 25.61 -15.74
N VAL A 102 -2.99 24.89 -14.82
CA VAL A 102 -2.69 23.46 -14.94
C VAL A 102 -3.69 22.71 -14.07
N LEU A 103 -4.44 21.79 -14.69
CA LEU A 103 -5.55 21.10 -14.06
C LEU A 103 -5.42 19.60 -14.21
N VAL A 104 -6.03 18.88 -13.27
CA VAL A 104 -6.33 17.46 -13.39
C VAL A 104 -7.84 17.32 -13.36
N ASP A 105 -8.41 16.80 -14.44
CA ASP A 105 -9.85 16.73 -14.67
C ASP A 105 -10.52 18.12 -14.53
N GLN A 106 -10.98 18.49 -13.34
CA GLN A 106 -11.62 19.77 -13.01
C GLN A 106 -10.96 20.50 -11.83
N GLN A 107 -9.92 19.92 -11.24
CA GLN A 107 -9.21 20.48 -10.10
C GLN A 107 -7.99 21.28 -10.56
N VAL A 108 -7.94 22.56 -10.19
CA VAL A 108 -6.78 23.42 -10.47
C VAL A 108 -5.63 23.03 -9.54
N ILE A 109 -4.50 22.66 -10.12
CA ILE A 109 -3.28 22.30 -9.38
C ILE A 109 -2.43 23.55 -9.18
N MET A 110 -2.19 24.30 -10.24
CA MET A 110 -1.42 25.54 -10.22
C MET A 110 -1.87 26.52 -11.31
N LEU A 111 -1.54 27.79 -11.11
CA LEU A 111 -1.70 28.86 -12.09
C LEU A 111 -0.31 29.36 -12.46
N VAL A 112 -0.01 29.34 -13.76
CA VAL A 112 1.19 29.94 -14.35
C VAL A 112 0.87 31.34 -14.81
N THR A 113 1.55 32.32 -14.24
CA THR A 113 1.30 33.74 -14.52
C THR A 113 2.28 34.28 -15.57
N ALA A 114 1.99 35.45 -16.13
CA ALA A 114 2.90 36.15 -17.03
C ALA A 114 4.25 36.44 -16.39
N GLN A 115 4.26 36.74 -15.09
CA GLN A 115 5.49 37.04 -14.34
C GLN A 115 6.41 35.82 -14.24
N ASP A 116 5.83 34.62 -14.09
CA ASP A 116 6.59 33.37 -14.05
C ASP A 116 7.24 33.11 -15.45
N ALA A 117 6.53 33.43 -16.53
CA ALA A 117 6.99 33.25 -17.91
C ALA A 117 8.07 34.27 -18.34
N GLU A 118 7.93 35.53 -17.92
CA GLU A 118 8.93 36.59 -18.15
C GLU A 118 10.29 36.21 -17.56
N GLN A 119 10.30 35.63 -16.36
CA GLN A 119 11.53 35.18 -15.72
C GLN A 119 12.18 34.00 -16.46
N ALA A 120 11.38 33.08 -16.97
CA ALA A 120 11.88 31.95 -17.75
C ALA A 120 12.25 32.34 -19.20
N GLY A 121 11.93 33.56 -19.65
CA GLY A 121 12.21 34.05 -21.00
C GLY A 121 11.42 33.31 -22.10
N ILE A 122 10.31 32.66 -21.75
CA ILE A 122 9.49 31.84 -22.67
C ILE A 122 8.01 32.23 -22.57
N SER A 123 7.17 31.75 -23.50
CA SER A 123 5.73 32.02 -23.42
C SER A 123 5.08 31.28 -22.25
N ILE A 124 4.00 31.85 -21.72
CA ILE A 124 3.23 31.29 -20.59
C ILE A 124 2.76 29.86 -20.92
N GLU A 125 2.30 29.64 -22.15
CA GLU A 125 1.86 28.32 -22.62
C GLU A 125 3.00 27.31 -22.64
N LYS A 126 4.21 27.71 -23.07
CA LYS A 126 5.39 26.85 -23.06
C LYS A 126 5.82 26.53 -21.63
N LEU A 127 5.80 27.52 -20.74
CA LEU A 127 6.16 27.32 -19.34
C LEU A 127 5.19 26.35 -18.66
N ALA A 128 3.88 26.52 -18.88
CA ALA A 128 2.87 25.59 -18.36
C ALA A 128 3.06 24.17 -18.88
N GLN A 129 3.37 24.01 -20.17
CA GLN A 129 3.66 22.69 -20.73
C GLN A 129 4.94 22.09 -20.13
N SER A 130 6.01 22.88 -19.99
CA SER A 130 7.24 22.42 -19.35
C SER A 130 6.99 21.94 -17.91
N HIS A 131 6.16 22.65 -17.15
CA HIS A 131 5.80 22.21 -15.80
C HIS A 131 5.01 20.90 -15.80
N ILE A 132 4.07 20.72 -16.74
CA ILE A 132 3.37 19.44 -16.90
C ILE A 132 4.35 18.31 -17.19
N ASP A 133 5.31 18.54 -18.07
CA ASP A 133 6.29 17.51 -18.45
C ASP A 133 7.19 17.15 -17.26
N SER A 134 7.65 18.15 -16.49
CA SER A 134 8.38 17.92 -15.24
C SER A 134 7.55 17.16 -14.21
N ILE A 135 6.27 17.51 -14.05
CA ILE A 135 5.34 16.82 -13.14
C ILE A 135 5.18 15.36 -13.60
N LYS A 136 4.92 15.11 -14.89
CA LYS A 136 4.78 13.75 -15.44
C LYS A 136 6.02 12.91 -15.20
N ALA A 137 7.20 13.44 -15.50
CA ALA A 137 8.47 12.75 -15.24
C ALA A 137 8.64 12.44 -13.75
N GLY A 138 8.31 13.39 -12.87
CA GLY A 138 8.36 13.17 -11.43
C GLY A 138 7.37 12.12 -10.93
N PHE A 139 6.17 12.04 -11.51
CA PHE A 139 5.21 10.97 -11.19
C PHE A 139 5.70 9.61 -11.69
N GLU A 140 6.27 9.53 -12.90
CA GLU A 140 6.86 8.30 -13.42
C GLU A 140 8.01 7.82 -12.53
N GLU A 141 8.91 8.72 -12.12
CA GLU A 141 10.00 8.40 -11.19
C GLU A 141 9.47 8.00 -9.80
N TYR A 142 8.44 8.69 -9.30
CA TYR A 142 7.78 8.33 -8.06
C TYR A 142 7.18 6.93 -8.14
N ASP A 143 6.50 6.61 -9.23
CA ASP A 143 5.89 5.30 -9.43
C ASP A 143 6.95 4.20 -9.62
N LEU A 144 8.07 4.46 -10.30
CA LEU A 144 9.16 3.49 -10.42
C LEU A 144 9.87 3.22 -9.09
N THR A 145 10.00 4.24 -8.24
CA THR A 145 10.78 4.17 -6.99
C THR A 145 9.93 3.77 -5.79
N TYR A 146 8.69 4.25 -5.74
CA TYR A 146 7.75 4.13 -4.62
C TYR A 146 6.40 3.55 -5.04
N GLY A 147 6.07 3.57 -6.33
CA GLY A 147 4.89 2.94 -6.91
C GLY A 147 5.00 1.44 -6.83
N ASN A 148 4.70 0.96 -5.64
CA ASN A 148 3.83 -0.15 -5.40
C ASN A 148 3.80 -1.19 -6.54
N ASP A 149 4.75 -2.13 -6.46
CA ASP A 149 4.67 -3.57 -6.83
C ASP A 149 3.37 -4.27 -6.37
N THR A 150 2.36 -3.52 -5.94
CA THR A 150 1.07 -3.97 -5.42
C THR A 150 0.31 -4.84 -6.39
N LEU A 151 0.44 -4.73 -7.71
CA LEU A 151 -0.23 -5.67 -8.60
C LEU A 151 0.39 -7.08 -8.49
N LEU A 152 1.72 -7.19 -8.55
CA LEU A 152 2.43 -8.46 -8.36
C LEU A 152 2.29 -8.97 -6.93
N ILE A 153 2.46 -8.11 -5.93
CA ILE A 153 2.34 -8.47 -4.52
C ILE A 153 0.90 -8.86 -4.15
N ARG A 154 -0.13 -8.15 -4.63
CA ARG A 154 -1.53 -8.55 -4.40
C ARG A 154 -1.83 -9.88 -5.09
N SER A 155 -1.31 -10.10 -6.30
CA SER A 155 -1.44 -11.40 -6.98
C SER A 155 -0.74 -12.53 -6.23
N ALA A 156 0.45 -12.28 -5.67
CA ALA A 156 1.21 -13.24 -4.90
C ALA A 156 0.53 -13.57 -3.57
N ILE A 157 -0.06 -12.58 -2.89
CA ILE A 157 -0.84 -12.78 -1.66
C ILE A 157 -2.11 -13.58 -1.96
N ALA A 158 -2.89 -13.18 -2.97
CA ALA A 158 -4.10 -13.90 -3.37
C ALA A 158 -3.80 -15.35 -3.79
N GLY A 159 -2.71 -15.54 -4.55
CA GLY A 159 -2.20 -16.87 -4.91
C GLY A 159 -1.76 -17.68 -3.70
N GLY A 160 -1.04 -17.06 -2.76
CA GLY A 160 -0.59 -17.69 -1.52
C GLY A 160 -1.74 -18.14 -0.62
N VAL A 161 -2.78 -17.31 -0.45
CA VAL A 161 -3.99 -17.65 0.32
C VAL A 161 -4.76 -18.80 -0.34
N THR A 162 -4.91 -18.75 -1.66
CA THR A 162 -5.57 -19.82 -2.43
C THR A 162 -4.79 -21.14 -2.31
N LEU A 163 -3.47 -21.09 -2.41
CA LEU A 163 -2.61 -22.26 -2.26
C LEU A 163 -2.70 -22.85 -0.84
N LEU A 164 -2.70 -21.99 0.18
CA LEU A 164 -2.88 -22.39 1.58
C LEU A 164 -4.23 -23.08 1.79
N PHE A 165 -5.31 -22.53 1.25
CA PHE A 165 -6.64 -23.11 1.34
C PHE A 165 -6.69 -24.51 0.71
N LEU A 166 -6.11 -24.69 -0.49
CA LEU A 166 -6.01 -25.99 -1.15
C LEU A 166 -5.18 -26.99 -0.32
N LEU A 167 -4.10 -26.53 0.31
CA LEU A 167 -3.26 -27.35 1.19
C LEU A 167 -4.05 -27.86 2.39
N ILE A 168 -4.82 -26.99 3.05
CA ILE A 168 -5.71 -27.37 4.17
C ILE A 168 -6.74 -28.40 3.71
N LEU A 169 -7.36 -28.19 2.54
CA LEU A 169 -8.38 -29.10 1.99
C LEU A 169 -7.81 -30.49 1.68
N GLY A 170 -6.63 -30.54 1.03
CA GLY A 170 -5.94 -31.80 0.73
C GLY A 170 -5.50 -32.55 1.99
N VAL A 171 -5.09 -31.82 3.02
CA VAL A 171 -4.79 -32.38 4.34
C VAL A 171 -6.03 -33.00 4.97
N PHE A 172 -7.18 -32.32 4.95
CA PHE A 172 -8.45 -32.83 5.46
C PHE A 172 -8.87 -34.15 4.79
N GLN A 173 -8.82 -34.23 3.46
CA GLN A 173 -9.16 -35.45 2.72
C GLN A 173 -8.29 -36.64 3.10
N LYS A 174 -7.02 -36.41 3.49
CA LYS A 174 -6.09 -37.48 3.89
C LYS A 174 -6.24 -37.91 5.35
N VAL A 175 -6.77 -37.04 6.19
CA VAL A 175 -6.91 -37.24 7.64
C VAL A 175 -8.21 -37.93 7.99
N ILE A 176 -9.33 -37.49 7.41
CA ILE A 176 -10.66 -38.06 7.66
C ILE A 176 -10.70 -39.60 7.53
N PRO A 177 -10.22 -40.23 6.45
CA PRO A 177 -10.25 -41.69 6.34
C PRO A 177 -9.34 -42.39 7.36
N LYS A 178 -8.25 -41.74 7.81
CA LYS A 178 -7.38 -42.28 8.87
C LYS A 178 -8.02 -42.19 10.25
N VAL A 179 -8.70 -41.08 10.54
CA VAL A 179 -9.44 -40.88 11.79
C VAL A 179 -10.61 -41.86 11.86
N HIS A 180 -11.36 -42.01 10.77
CA HIS A 180 -12.45 -42.99 10.70
C HIS A 180 -11.95 -44.42 10.95
N ARG A 181 -10.84 -44.84 10.30
CA ARG A 181 -10.23 -46.15 10.57
C ARG A 181 -9.77 -46.34 12.01
N ARG A 182 -9.26 -45.27 12.66
CA ARG A 182 -8.87 -45.30 14.08
C ARG A 182 -10.09 -45.46 15.00
N ILE A 183 -11.16 -44.71 14.75
CA ILE A 183 -12.40 -44.80 15.53
C ILE A 183 -13.04 -46.18 15.36
N VAL A 184 -13.07 -46.72 14.14
CA VAL A 184 -13.56 -48.08 13.89
C VAL A 184 -12.67 -49.14 14.55
N SER A 185 -11.35 -48.96 14.59
CA SER A 185 -10.45 -49.88 15.32
C SER A 185 -10.63 -49.82 16.85
N LEU A 186 -11.13 -48.70 17.37
CA LEU A 186 -11.41 -48.52 18.79
C LEU A 186 -12.80 -49.06 19.17
N LYS A 187 -13.76 -49.11 18.23
CA LYS A 187 -15.06 -49.77 18.42
C LYS A 187 -14.95 -51.30 18.61
N GLY A 188 -13.82 -51.91 18.23
CA GLY A 188 -13.55 -53.35 18.44
C GLY A 188 -12.90 -53.70 19.79
N GLN A 189 -12.46 -52.71 20.60
CA GLN A 189 -12.02 -52.99 21.97
C GLN A 189 -13.25 -53.06 22.86
N LYS A 190 -13.59 -54.30 23.26
CA LYS A 190 -14.58 -54.66 24.30
C LYS A 190 -14.81 -53.49 25.25
N ILE A 191 -15.99 -52.87 25.14
CA ILE A 191 -16.52 -52.02 26.20
C ILE A 191 -16.61 -52.94 27.42
N ARG A 192 -15.62 -52.85 28.31
CA ARG A 192 -15.58 -53.61 29.55
C ARG A 192 -16.76 -53.10 30.35
N ALA A 193 -17.81 -53.92 30.44
CA ALA A 193 -19.01 -53.59 31.19
C ALA A 193 -18.60 -53.14 32.59
N PHE A 194 -18.79 -51.85 32.88
CA PHE A 194 -18.64 -51.32 34.23
C PHE A 194 -19.77 -51.96 35.04
N ARG A 195 -19.42 -52.95 35.87
CA ARG A 195 -20.33 -53.48 36.89
C ARG A 195 -20.53 -52.36 37.90
N PHE A 196 -21.73 -51.77 37.89
CA PHE A 196 -22.19 -50.94 38.98
C PHE A 196 -22.30 -51.83 40.22
N GLN A 197 -21.35 -51.69 41.13
CA GLN A 197 -21.44 -52.28 42.46
C GLN A 197 -22.48 -51.45 43.22
N SER A 198 -23.67 -52.01 43.37
CA SER A 198 -24.75 -51.42 44.16
C SER A 198 -24.27 -51.27 45.61
N PHE A 199 -24.15 -50.04 46.08
CA PHE A 199 -23.97 -49.77 47.51
C PHE A 199 -25.29 -50.11 48.21
N GLY A 200 -25.27 -51.15 49.04
CA GLY A 200 -26.36 -51.45 49.96
C GLY A 200 -26.47 -50.33 50.98
N ILE A 201 -27.57 -49.60 50.95
CA ILE A 201 -27.96 -48.66 52.01
C ILE A 201 -28.70 -49.51 53.04
N THR A 202 -28.07 -49.73 54.19
CA THR A 202 -28.72 -50.34 55.35
C THR A 202 -29.62 -49.28 56.00
N VAL A 203 -30.91 -49.63 56.15
CA VAL A 203 -31.93 -48.86 56.88
C VAL A 203 -31.75 -49.07 58.37
#